data_AF-A0A951N5Z7-F1
#
_entry.id   AF-A0A951N5Z7-F1
#
_cell.length_a   1.000
_cell.length_b   1.000
_cell.length_c   1.000
_cell.angle_alpha   90.00
_cell.angle_beta   90.00
_cell.angle_gamma   90.00
#
_symmetry.space_group_name_H-M   'P 1'
#
loop_
_entity.id
_entity.type
_entity.pdbx_description
1 polymer ?
#
loop_
_entity_poly.entity_id
_entity_poly.type
_entity_poly.pdbx_seq_one_letter_code
_entity_poly.pdbx_strand_id
1 'polypeptide(L)'
;MSLKSLSPLDGRYAASTEPLQPHFSEWALIKYRVHVEIEWLLMLSETPEIPEVRSFSPDETRFLRQIAEGFDDVAAHRVKDIEKVTNHDVKAVEYFLKEKLANTSLEPEREWLHFACTSEDINNLSHALMLKGGIQDVWLSKAFAVVNRVSDLADEWLETPMLARTHGQTASPTTVGKEFAVFVHRWNRQLNQIA
;
A
#
# COMPACT_ATOMS: atom_id res chain seq x y z
N MET A 1 -17.12 11.09 -11.47
CA MET A 1 -16.83 12.30 -10.65
C MET A 1 -18.01 12.55 -9.73
N SER A 2 -17.85 12.35 -8.43
CA SER A 2 -18.91 12.66 -7.45
C SER A 2 -18.82 14.15 -7.07
N LEU A 3 -19.84 14.94 -7.43
CA LEU A 3 -19.92 16.37 -7.08
C LEU A 3 -20.33 16.60 -5.62
N LYS A 4 -20.70 15.53 -4.89
CA LYS A 4 -21.15 15.57 -3.50
C LYS A 4 -20.11 14.99 -2.52
N SER A 5 -18.94 14.56 -3.00
CA SER A 5 -17.85 14.10 -2.12
C SER A 5 -17.39 15.25 -1.22
N LEU A 6 -17.20 14.96 0.07
CA LEU A 6 -16.69 15.94 1.04
C LEU A 6 -15.21 16.27 0.77
N SER A 7 -14.41 15.23 0.53
CA SER A 7 -13.00 15.36 0.17
C SER A 7 -12.84 15.58 -1.33
N PRO A 8 -11.99 16.53 -1.77
CA PRO A 8 -11.69 16.68 -3.19
C PRO A 8 -10.84 15.51 -3.72
N LEU A 9 -10.15 14.75 -2.85
CA LEU A 9 -9.39 13.56 -3.24
C LEU A 9 -10.30 12.47 -3.81
N ASP A 10 -11.55 12.38 -3.33
CA ASP A 10 -12.55 11.41 -3.80
C ASP A 10 -13.59 12.04 -4.74
N GLY A 11 -13.33 13.27 -5.21
CA GLY A 11 -14.24 14.06 -6.03
C GLY A 11 -13.50 14.73 -7.18
N ARG A 12 -13.08 15.98 -6.97
CA ARG A 12 -12.41 16.81 -7.98
C ARG A 12 -11.14 16.18 -8.55
N TYR A 13 -10.36 15.54 -7.69
CA TYR A 13 -9.04 14.97 -8.02
C TYR A 13 -9.05 13.43 -8.06
N ALA A 14 -10.24 12.80 -8.05
CA ALA A 14 -10.38 11.34 -8.02
C ALA A 14 -9.56 10.64 -9.11
N ALA A 15 -9.53 11.17 -10.34
CA ALA A 15 -8.74 10.59 -11.42
C ALA A 15 -7.22 10.61 -11.17
N SER A 16 -6.72 11.54 -10.35
CA SER A 16 -5.30 11.62 -9.96
C SER A 16 -4.95 10.74 -8.77
N THR A 17 -5.93 10.44 -7.91
CA THR A 17 -5.77 9.67 -6.67
C THR A 17 -6.27 8.24 -6.78
N GLU A 18 -7.02 7.89 -7.83
CA GLU A 18 -7.55 6.53 -8.08
C GLU A 18 -6.48 5.43 -7.95
N PRO A 19 -5.24 5.57 -8.50
CA PRO A 19 -4.22 4.54 -8.34
C PRO A 19 -3.81 4.28 -6.88
N LEU A 20 -4.09 5.20 -5.96
CA LEU A 20 -3.81 5.03 -4.53
C LEU A 20 -4.91 4.26 -3.79
N GLN A 21 -6.12 4.13 -4.35
CA GLN A 21 -7.24 3.48 -3.70
C GLN A 21 -6.98 2.00 -3.35
N PRO A 22 -6.29 1.19 -4.18
CA PRO A 22 -5.91 -0.18 -3.80
C PRO A 22 -4.96 -0.28 -2.61
N HIS A 23 -4.39 0.84 -2.14
CA HIS A 23 -3.47 0.89 -1.00
C HIS A 23 -3.99 1.72 0.17
N PHE A 24 -4.74 2.80 -0.09
CA PHE A 24 -5.17 3.78 0.91
C PHE A 24 -6.69 3.99 0.90
N SER A 25 -7.42 2.89 1.09
CA SER A 25 -8.87 2.88 1.29
C SER A 25 -9.25 1.90 2.39
N GLU A 26 -10.50 1.96 2.85
CA GLU A 26 -11.03 0.95 3.77
C GLU A 26 -11.00 -0.45 3.12
N TRP A 27 -11.32 -0.54 1.83
CA TRP A 27 -11.19 -1.78 1.06
C TRP A 27 -9.76 -2.34 1.12
N ALA A 28 -8.76 -1.47 0.91
CA ALA A 28 -7.35 -1.86 0.98
C ALA A 28 -6.96 -2.31 2.39
N LEU A 29 -7.38 -1.58 3.41
CA LEU A 29 -7.11 -1.93 4.80
C LEU A 29 -7.65 -3.33 5.14
N ILE A 30 -8.88 -3.64 4.72
CA ILE A 30 -9.46 -4.98 4.91
C ILE A 30 -8.64 -6.04 4.16
N LYS A 31 -8.30 -5.78 2.88
CA LYS A 31 -7.47 -6.70 2.08
C LYS A 31 -6.13 -7.00 2.76
N TYR A 32 -5.42 -5.98 3.25
CA TYR A 32 -4.12 -6.18 3.90
C TYR A 32 -4.25 -6.88 5.25
N ARG A 33 -5.32 -6.63 6.02
CA ARG A 33 -5.61 -7.38 7.26
C ARG A 33 -5.85 -8.87 6.97
N VAL A 34 -6.63 -9.17 5.93
CA VAL A 34 -6.84 -10.55 5.45
C VAL A 34 -5.50 -11.20 5.08
N HIS A 35 -4.65 -10.48 4.36
CA HIS A 35 -3.32 -10.98 3.99
C HIS A 35 -2.44 -11.27 5.22
N VAL A 36 -2.37 -10.35 6.19
CA VAL A 36 -1.54 -10.53 7.41
C VAL A 36 -2.03 -11.71 8.25
N GLU A 37 -3.34 -11.86 8.45
CA GLU A 37 -3.91 -13.02 9.18
C GLU A 37 -3.57 -14.34 8.50
N ILE A 38 -3.61 -14.39 7.17
CA ILE A 38 -3.28 -15.58 6.39
C ILE A 38 -1.79 -15.90 6.52
N GLU A 39 -0.89 -14.93 6.33
CA GLU A 39 0.54 -15.18 6.47
C GLU A 39 0.92 -15.51 7.92
N TRP A 40 0.17 -15.01 8.91
CA TRP A 40 0.33 -15.43 10.30
C TRP A 40 -0.02 -16.90 10.51
N LEU A 41 -1.18 -17.36 10.01
CA LEU A 41 -1.56 -18.77 10.10
C LEU A 41 -0.57 -19.68 9.37
N LEU A 42 -0.06 -19.25 8.20
CA LEU A 42 0.99 -19.96 7.48
C LEU A 42 2.27 -20.07 8.31
N MET A 43 2.72 -18.97 8.92
CA MET A 43 3.89 -18.97 9.80
C MET A 43 3.72 -19.94 10.97
N LEU A 44 2.53 -19.98 11.61
CA LEU A 44 2.25 -20.94 12.68
C LEU A 44 2.40 -22.39 12.20
N SER A 45 1.89 -22.71 11.01
CA SER A 45 1.99 -24.06 10.40
C SER A 45 3.41 -24.49 10.03
N GLU A 46 4.31 -23.51 9.85
CA GLU A 46 5.72 -23.70 9.52
C GLU A 46 6.63 -23.68 10.76
N THR A 47 6.08 -23.45 11.96
CA THR A 47 6.81 -23.35 13.23
C THR A 47 6.82 -24.70 13.97
N PRO A 48 7.94 -25.45 13.99
CA PRO A 48 7.99 -26.80 14.58
C PRO A 48 7.70 -26.84 16.09
N GLU A 49 7.89 -25.73 16.80
CA GLU A 49 7.62 -25.59 18.23
C GLU A 49 6.13 -25.51 18.59
N ILE A 50 5.25 -25.38 17.59
CA ILE A 50 3.78 -25.31 17.76
C ILE A 50 3.15 -26.54 17.08
N PRO A 51 3.28 -27.75 17.67
CA PRO A 51 2.83 -28.99 17.04
C PRO A 51 1.31 -29.11 16.89
N GLU A 52 0.53 -28.27 17.60
CA GLU A 52 -0.93 -28.25 17.50
C GLU A 52 -1.44 -27.63 16.19
N VAL A 53 -0.59 -26.86 15.47
CA VAL A 53 -0.86 -26.41 14.10
C VAL A 53 -0.07 -27.32 13.18
N ARG A 54 -0.75 -28.18 12.42
CA ARG A 54 -0.05 -29.06 11.47
C ARG A 54 0.56 -28.24 10.33
N SER A 55 1.59 -28.77 9.70
CA SER A 55 2.06 -28.23 8.43
C SER A 55 1.01 -28.39 7.32
N PHE A 56 0.89 -27.36 6.49
CA PHE A 56 -0.05 -27.35 5.38
C PHE A 56 0.57 -27.89 4.10
N SER A 57 -0.27 -28.52 3.28
CA SER A 57 0.12 -28.96 1.95
C SER A 57 0.32 -27.75 1.01
N PRO A 58 1.07 -27.90 -0.10
CA PRO A 58 1.22 -26.83 -1.07
C PRO A 58 -0.09 -26.29 -1.64
N ASP A 59 -1.13 -27.13 -1.76
CA ASP A 59 -2.44 -26.73 -2.25
C ASP A 59 -3.23 -25.93 -1.21
N GLU A 60 -3.10 -26.27 0.07
CA GLU A 60 -3.67 -25.51 1.18
C GLU A 60 -3.02 -24.13 1.32
N THR A 61 -1.68 -24.07 1.25
CA THR A 61 -0.94 -22.79 1.24
C THR A 61 -1.36 -21.93 0.05
N ARG A 62 -1.51 -22.52 -1.14
CA ARG A 62 -1.98 -21.81 -2.34
C ARG A 62 -3.41 -21.32 -2.17
N PHE A 63 -4.30 -22.15 -1.66
CA PHE A 63 -5.69 -21.78 -1.38
C PHE A 63 -5.77 -20.58 -0.44
N LEU A 64 -5.01 -20.61 0.67
CA LEU A 64 -4.94 -19.51 1.62
C LEU A 64 -4.49 -18.20 0.94
N ARG A 65 -3.33 -18.20 0.26
CA ARG A 65 -2.84 -17.00 -0.43
C ARG A 65 -3.80 -16.49 -1.49
N GLN A 66 -4.51 -17.38 -2.18
CA GLN A 66 -5.50 -17.03 -3.19
C GLN A 66 -6.70 -16.25 -2.60
N ILE A 67 -7.04 -16.41 -1.32
CA ILE A 67 -8.07 -15.60 -0.65
C ILE A 67 -7.64 -14.12 -0.61
N ALA A 68 -6.37 -13.84 -0.32
CA ALA A 68 -5.84 -12.47 -0.27
C ALA A 68 -5.56 -11.90 -1.67
N GLU A 69 -5.03 -12.70 -2.59
CA GLU A 69 -4.72 -12.29 -3.96
C GLU A 69 -6.00 -12.02 -4.77
N GLY A 70 -7.01 -12.87 -4.61
CA GLY A 70 -8.32 -12.76 -5.25
C GLY A 70 -9.32 -11.91 -4.47
N PHE A 71 -8.87 -11.13 -3.48
CA PHE A 71 -9.75 -10.30 -2.67
C PHE A 71 -10.46 -9.25 -3.52
N ASP A 72 -11.79 -9.22 -3.45
CA ASP A 72 -12.66 -8.42 -4.31
C ASP A 72 -13.69 -7.61 -3.49
N ASP A 73 -14.54 -6.85 -4.19
CA ASP A 73 -15.58 -6.05 -3.55
C ASP A 73 -16.60 -6.91 -2.79
N VAL A 74 -16.90 -8.13 -3.28
CA VAL A 74 -17.84 -9.03 -2.60
C VAL A 74 -17.28 -9.47 -1.25
N ALA A 75 -16.00 -9.82 -1.19
CA ALA A 75 -15.29 -10.14 0.04
C ALA A 75 -15.26 -8.94 1.00
N ALA A 76 -14.95 -7.74 0.50
CA ALA A 76 -14.94 -6.53 1.32
C ALA A 76 -16.31 -6.23 1.94
N HIS A 77 -17.39 -6.32 1.16
CA HIS A 77 -18.74 -6.14 1.68
C HIS A 77 -19.12 -7.23 2.69
N ARG A 78 -18.67 -8.47 2.49
CA ARG A 78 -18.92 -9.54 3.46
C ARG A 78 -18.27 -9.24 4.81
N VAL A 79 -17.04 -8.72 4.83
CA VAL A 79 -16.39 -8.28 6.08
C VAL A 79 -17.19 -7.16 6.74
N LYS A 80 -17.64 -6.15 5.97
CA LYS A 80 -18.48 -5.06 6.52
C LYS A 80 -19.82 -5.55 7.07
N ASP A 81 -20.41 -6.59 6.49
CA ASP A 81 -21.64 -7.17 7.01
C ASP A 81 -21.44 -7.88 8.36
N ILE A 82 -20.31 -8.56 8.51
CA ILE A 82 -19.91 -9.16 9.80
C ILE A 82 -19.63 -8.06 10.83
N GLU A 83 -18.94 -7.00 10.43
CA GLU A 83 -18.62 -5.86 11.29
C GLU A 83 -19.85 -5.17 11.87
N LYS A 84 -20.97 -5.11 11.13
CA LYS A 84 -22.24 -4.58 11.67
C LYS A 84 -22.74 -5.34 12.90
N VAL A 85 -22.36 -6.61 13.04
CA VAL A 85 -22.73 -7.46 14.17
C VAL A 85 -21.67 -7.40 15.28
N THR A 86 -20.39 -7.46 14.92
CA THR A 86 -19.28 -7.47 15.90
C THR A 86 -18.97 -6.09 16.47
N ASN A 87 -19.30 -5.02 15.73
CA ASN A 87 -18.85 -3.65 15.96
C ASN A 87 -17.32 -3.53 16.12
N HIS A 88 -16.57 -4.43 15.46
CA HIS A 88 -15.11 -4.49 15.51
C HIS A 88 -14.58 -5.04 14.19
N ASP A 89 -13.75 -4.24 13.53
CA ASP A 89 -13.21 -4.45 12.17
C ASP A 89 -12.25 -5.65 12.04
N VAL A 90 -11.21 -5.75 12.89
CA VAL A 90 -10.27 -6.88 12.87
C VAL A 90 -10.98 -8.20 13.20
N LYS A 91 -11.89 -8.17 14.19
CA LYS A 91 -12.70 -9.36 14.51
C LYS A 91 -13.58 -9.79 13.35
N ALA A 92 -14.09 -8.84 12.54
CA ALA A 92 -14.85 -9.17 11.35
C ALA A 92 -14.01 -9.86 10.27
N VAL A 93 -12.73 -9.49 10.14
CA VAL A 93 -11.76 -10.20 9.28
C VAL A 93 -11.52 -11.63 9.76
N GLU A 94 -11.33 -11.85 11.07
CA GLU A 94 -11.18 -13.19 11.65
C GLU A 94 -12.39 -14.08 11.32
N TYR A 95 -13.61 -13.58 11.53
CA TYR A 95 -14.83 -14.32 11.20
C TYR A 95 -14.97 -14.58 9.70
N PHE A 96 -14.63 -13.62 8.85
CA PHE A 96 -14.63 -13.82 7.40
C PHE A 96 -13.67 -14.95 7.00
N LEU A 97 -12.47 -15.01 7.57
CA LEU A 97 -11.53 -16.08 7.29
C LEU A 97 -12.02 -17.43 7.83
N LYS A 98 -12.64 -17.46 9.02
CA LYS A 98 -13.30 -18.68 9.53
C LYS A 98 -14.39 -19.19 8.57
N GLU A 99 -15.17 -18.31 7.96
CA GLU A 99 -16.15 -18.69 6.93
C GLU A 99 -15.49 -19.27 5.68
N LYS A 100 -14.34 -18.72 5.25
CA LYS A 100 -13.60 -19.23 4.08
C LYS A 100 -12.97 -20.61 4.33
N LEU A 101 -12.61 -20.92 5.56
CA LEU A 101 -12.02 -22.22 5.94
C LEU A 101 -13.06 -23.31 6.24
N ALA A 102 -14.31 -22.93 6.49
CA ALA A 102 -15.38 -23.89 6.77
C ALA A 102 -15.60 -24.85 5.60
N ASN A 103 -15.79 -26.15 5.89
CA ASN A 103 -15.94 -27.23 4.91
C ASN A 103 -14.72 -27.43 3.99
N THR A 104 -13.54 -26.96 4.40
CA THR A 104 -12.25 -27.24 3.73
C THR A 104 -11.40 -28.17 4.58
N SER A 105 -10.28 -28.66 4.05
CA SER A 105 -9.30 -29.42 4.83
C SER A 105 -8.63 -28.61 5.95
N LEU A 106 -8.77 -27.28 5.93
CA LEU A 106 -8.26 -26.35 6.94
C LEU A 106 -9.31 -25.97 7.99
N GLU A 107 -10.52 -26.54 7.97
CA GLU A 107 -11.54 -26.26 8.99
C GLU A 107 -11.05 -26.50 10.44
N PRO A 108 -10.28 -27.57 10.75
CA PRO A 108 -9.72 -27.76 12.09
C PRO A 108 -8.79 -26.63 12.53
N GLU A 109 -8.18 -25.93 11.58
CA GLU A 109 -7.17 -24.90 11.83
C GLU A 109 -7.77 -23.51 12.05
N ARG A 110 -9.08 -23.36 11.84
CA ARG A 110 -9.75 -22.04 11.83
C ARG A 110 -9.64 -21.29 13.17
N GLU A 111 -9.49 -21.99 14.29
CA GLU A 111 -9.36 -21.34 15.61
C GLU A 111 -7.94 -20.82 15.88
N TRP A 112 -6.97 -21.12 15.00
CA TRP A 112 -5.62 -20.55 15.04
C TRP A 112 -5.49 -19.21 14.31
N LEU A 113 -6.54 -18.80 13.58
CA LEU A 113 -6.64 -17.42 13.08
C LEU A 113 -6.59 -16.45 14.25
N HIS A 114 -5.80 -15.37 14.11
CA HIS A 114 -5.57 -14.38 15.15
C HIS A 114 -4.96 -14.93 16.46
N PHE A 115 -4.42 -16.17 16.46
CA PHE A 115 -3.88 -16.77 17.69
C PHE A 115 -2.73 -15.94 18.25
N ALA A 116 -2.84 -15.60 19.55
CA ALA A 116 -1.88 -14.80 20.30
C ALA A 116 -1.62 -13.37 19.75
N CYS A 117 -2.41 -12.91 18.77
CA CYS A 117 -2.36 -11.55 18.28
C CYS A 117 -3.24 -10.62 19.10
N THR A 118 -2.87 -9.34 19.13
CA THR A 118 -3.80 -8.24 19.34
C THR A 118 -4.16 -7.60 17.99
N SER A 119 -5.26 -6.85 17.94
CA SER A 119 -5.68 -6.11 16.75
C SER A 119 -4.57 -5.23 16.16
N GLU A 120 -3.70 -4.68 17.02
CA GLU A 120 -2.59 -3.85 16.58
C GLU A 120 -1.47 -4.61 15.88
N ASP A 121 -1.27 -5.91 16.16
CA ASP A 121 -0.30 -6.73 15.42
C ASP A 121 -0.71 -6.80 13.94
N ILE A 122 -2.01 -6.93 13.69
CA ILE A 122 -2.56 -6.96 12.34
C ILE A 122 -2.55 -5.55 11.72
N ASN A 123 -2.96 -4.52 12.48
CA ASN A 123 -3.08 -3.15 11.96
C ASN A 123 -1.74 -2.56 11.56
N ASN A 124 -0.71 -2.65 12.42
CA ASN A 124 0.57 -2.00 12.13
C ASN A 124 1.23 -2.63 10.89
N LEU A 125 1.17 -3.96 10.74
CA LEU A 125 1.69 -4.66 9.57
C LEU A 125 0.88 -4.33 8.32
N SER A 126 -0.45 -4.28 8.43
CA SER A 126 -1.33 -3.88 7.32
C SER A 126 -1.01 -2.47 6.83
N HIS A 127 -0.87 -1.51 7.75
CA HIS A 127 -0.49 -0.14 7.41
C HIS A 127 0.92 -0.04 6.82
N ALA A 128 1.87 -0.83 7.32
CA ALA A 128 3.22 -0.88 6.75
C ALA A 128 3.19 -1.38 5.29
N LEU A 129 2.40 -2.42 5.00
CA LEU A 129 2.21 -2.95 3.65
C LEU A 129 1.46 -1.97 2.73
N MET A 130 0.43 -1.30 3.23
CA MET A 130 -0.28 -0.23 2.52
C MET A 130 0.66 0.90 2.13
N LEU A 131 1.47 1.37 3.08
CA LEU A 131 2.45 2.44 2.84
C LEU A 131 3.50 2.00 1.82
N LYS A 132 4.06 0.80 1.99
CA LYS A 132 5.04 0.22 1.07
C LYS A 132 4.47 0.12 -0.35
N GLY A 133 3.28 -0.46 -0.51
CA GLY A 133 2.62 -0.61 -1.81
C GLY A 133 2.32 0.74 -2.46
N GLY A 134 1.72 1.68 -1.72
CA GLY A 134 1.45 3.01 -2.25
C GLY A 134 2.71 3.79 -2.67
N ILE A 135 3.83 3.58 -1.97
CA ILE A 135 5.13 4.17 -2.36
C ILE A 135 5.68 3.48 -3.61
N GLN A 136 5.77 2.15 -3.60
CA GLN A 136 6.45 1.37 -4.64
C GLN A 136 5.67 1.32 -5.95
N ASP A 137 4.37 1.05 -5.87
CA ASP A 137 3.53 0.79 -7.03
C ASP A 137 3.03 2.09 -7.68
N VAL A 138 2.94 3.18 -6.92
CA VAL A 138 2.33 4.44 -7.38
C VAL A 138 3.31 5.61 -7.28
N TRP A 139 3.71 6.00 -6.07
CA TRP A 139 4.38 7.28 -5.83
C TRP A 139 5.75 7.37 -6.51
N LEU A 140 6.59 6.34 -6.38
CA LEU A 140 7.95 6.34 -6.92
C LEU A 140 7.96 6.56 -8.44
N SER A 141 7.10 5.85 -9.18
CA SER A 141 7.00 5.99 -10.64
C SER A 141 6.69 7.44 -11.06
N LYS A 142 5.80 8.10 -10.32
CA LYS A 142 5.38 9.49 -10.58
C LYS A 142 6.46 10.48 -10.17
N ALA A 143 7.15 10.24 -9.06
CA ALA A 143 8.26 11.07 -8.61
C ALA A 143 9.42 11.03 -9.61
N PHE A 144 9.81 9.83 -10.08
CA PHE A 144 10.82 9.69 -11.13
C PHE A 144 10.38 10.35 -12.44
N ALA A 145 9.11 10.27 -12.82
CA ALA A 145 8.62 10.95 -14.03
C ALA A 145 8.81 12.48 -13.96
N VAL A 146 8.58 13.10 -12.79
CA VAL A 146 8.85 14.53 -12.58
C VAL A 146 10.33 14.83 -12.67
N VAL A 147 11.17 14.04 -12.00
CA VAL A 147 12.63 14.25 -12.02
C VAL A 147 13.17 14.11 -13.43
N ASN A 148 12.77 13.08 -14.16
CA ASN A 148 13.18 12.87 -15.55
C ASN A 148 12.75 14.04 -16.43
N ARG A 149 11.49 14.49 -16.31
CA ARG A 149 11.02 15.63 -17.12
C ARG A 149 11.80 16.91 -16.83
N VAL A 150 12.14 17.18 -15.58
CA VAL A 150 12.94 18.36 -15.23
C VAL A 150 14.41 18.18 -15.63
N SER A 151 14.93 16.95 -15.65
CA SER A 151 16.24 16.63 -16.23
C SER A 151 16.28 16.92 -17.73
N ASP A 152 15.25 16.51 -18.48
CA ASP A 152 15.16 16.81 -19.92
C ASP A 152 15.18 18.31 -20.17
N LEU A 153 14.45 19.09 -19.36
CA LEU A 153 14.45 20.55 -19.45
C LEU A 153 15.81 21.16 -19.05
N ALA A 154 16.53 20.53 -18.12
CA ALA A 154 17.86 20.97 -17.73
C ALA A 154 18.85 20.84 -18.90
N ASP A 155 18.77 19.74 -19.64
CA ASP A 155 19.59 19.48 -20.83
C ASP A 155 19.15 20.37 -22.01
N GLU A 156 17.85 20.51 -22.25
CA GLU A 156 17.29 21.35 -23.32
C GLU A 156 17.75 22.81 -23.20
N TRP A 157 17.82 23.34 -21.97
CA TRP A 157 18.17 24.74 -21.70
C TRP A 157 19.56 24.91 -21.09
N LEU A 158 20.44 23.93 -21.30
CA LEU A 158 21.80 23.89 -20.76
C LEU A 158 22.59 25.16 -21.07
N GLU A 159 22.52 25.62 -22.32
CA GLU A 159 23.28 26.78 -22.80
C GLU A 159 22.49 28.10 -22.77
N THR A 160 21.24 28.09 -22.33
CA THR A 160 20.38 29.29 -22.30
C THR A 160 20.81 30.23 -21.18
N PRO A 161 21.45 31.38 -21.46
CA PRO A 161 21.93 32.29 -20.42
C PRO A 161 20.76 32.98 -19.71
N MET A 162 20.89 33.16 -18.39
CA MET A 162 19.92 33.83 -17.53
C MET A 162 20.61 34.76 -16.56
N LEU A 163 20.06 35.97 -16.39
CA LEU A 163 20.50 36.89 -15.35
C LEU A 163 20.12 36.33 -13.97
N ALA A 164 21.11 35.93 -13.18
CA ALA A 164 20.84 35.41 -11.84
C ALA A 164 20.39 36.53 -10.89
N ARG A 165 19.68 36.13 -9.83
CA ARG A 165 19.27 37.03 -8.75
C ARG A 165 19.65 36.46 -7.39
N THR A 166 20.42 37.22 -6.61
CA THR A 166 20.68 36.93 -5.18
C THR A 166 20.07 38.05 -4.34
N HIS A 167 19.34 37.71 -3.27
CA HIS A 167 18.53 38.67 -2.53
C HIS A 167 17.56 39.49 -3.42
N GLY A 168 17.13 38.92 -4.55
CA GLY A 168 16.31 39.58 -5.57
C GLY A 168 17.06 40.58 -6.47
N GLN A 169 18.34 40.86 -6.22
CA GLN A 169 19.17 41.80 -6.96
C GLN A 169 19.98 41.09 -8.05
N THR A 170 20.33 41.82 -9.11
CA THR A 170 21.15 41.30 -10.22
C THR A 170 22.48 40.74 -9.73
N ALA A 171 22.81 39.54 -10.19
CA ALA A 171 24.07 38.86 -9.88
C ALA A 171 24.75 38.35 -11.17
N SER A 172 25.90 37.68 -11.01
CA SER A 172 26.62 37.06 -12.13
C SER A 172 25.71 36.06 -12.89
N PRO A 173 25.72 36.03 -14.24
CA PRO A 173 24.86 35.15 -15.01
C PRO A 173 24.98 33.65 -14.67
N THR A 174 23.90 32.92 -14.93
CA THR A 174 23.80 31.45 -14.87
C THR A 174 23.16 30.93 -16.16
N THR A 175 22.83 29.64 -16.26
CA THR A 175 21.95 29.12 -17.32
C THR A 175 20.65 28.58 -16.73
N VAL A 176 19.57 28.65 -17.50
CA VAL A 176 18.26 28.11 -17.06
C VAL A 176 18.38 26.62 -16.77
N GLY A 177 19.07 25.88 -17.63
CA GLY A 177 19.31 24.45 -17.46
C GLY A 177 20.07 24.13 -16.18
N LYS A 178 21.13 24.89 -15.85
CA LYS A 178 21.88 24.72 -14.60
C LYS A 178 20.99 24.94 -13.37
N GLU A 179 20.05 25.88 -13.39
CA GLU A 179 19.13 26.09 -12.26
C GLU A 179 18.14 24.92 -12.09
N PHE A 180 17.69 24.28 -13.17
CA PHE A 180 16.91 23.03 -13.07
C PHE A 180 17.75 21.85 -12.58
N ALA A 181 19.00 21.72 -13.03
CA ALA A 181 19.90 20.66 -12.59
C ALA A 181 20.13 20.66 -11.07
N VAL A 182 20.09 21.83 -10.42
CA VAL A 182 20.15 21.93 -8.94
C VAL A 182 18.97 21.20 -8.28
N PHE A 183 17.75 21.30 -8.83
CA PHE A 183 16.58 20.59 -8.31
C PHE A 183 16.68 19.09 -8.59
N VAL A 184 17.05 18.70 -9.81
CA VAL A 184 17.25 17.29 -10.19
C VAL A 184 18.25 16.60 -9.26
N HIS A 185 19.40 17.23 -9.00
CA HIS A 185 20.41 16.71 -8.09
C HIS A 185 19.85 16.50 -6.66
N ARG A 186 19.13 17.51 -6.14
CA ARG A 186 18.53 17.44 -4.79
C ARG A 186 17.46 16.36 -4.69
N TRP A 187 16.59 16.23 -5.70
CA TRP A 187 15.52 15.25 -5.72
C TRP A 187 16.04 13.82 -5.87
N ASN A 188 17.00 13.57 -6.76
CA ASN A 188 17.64 12.27 -6.89
C ASN A 188 18.26 11.81 -5.56
N ARG A 189 18.90 12.72 -4.82
CA ARG A 189 19.42 12.40 -3.49
C ARG A 189 18.31 11.95 -2.52
N GLN A 190 17.12 12.55 -2.56
CA GLN A 190 16.01 12.14 -1.69
C GLN A 190 15.38 10.82 -2.17
N LEU A 191 15.20 10.65 -3.47
CA LEU A 191 14.63 9.41 -4.03
C LEU A 191 15.50 8.20 -3.73
N ASN A 192 16.82 8.32 -3.78
CA ASN A 192 17.74 7.24 -3.40
C ASN A 192 17.64 6.81 -1.93
N GLN A 193 17.03 7.61 -1.05
CA GLN A 193 16.81 7.24 0.35
C GLN A 193 15.43 6.59 0.58
N ILE A 194 14.49 6.82 -0.33
CA ILE A 194 13.12 6.32 -0.25
C ILE A 194 12.95 5.02 -1.06
N ALA A 195 13.65 4.93 -2.19
CA ALA A 195 13.63 3.78 -3.11
C ALA A 195 14.34 2.54 -2.54
#